data_AF-A0AAE1RXZ1-F1
#
_entry.id   AF-A0AAE1RXZ1-F1
#
_cell.length_a   1.000
_cell.length_b   1.000
_cell.length_c   1.000
_cell.angle_alpha   90.00
_cell.angle_beta   90.00
_cell.angle_gamma   90.00
#
_symmetry.space_group_name_H-M   'P 1'
#
loop_
_entity.id
_entity.type
_entity.pdbx_description
1 polymer ?
#
loop_
_entity_poly.entity_id
_entity_poly.type
_entity_poly.pdbx_seq_one_letter_code
_entity_poly.pdbx_strand_id
1 'polypeptide(L)'
;MQVWVDYDGSIKQINVTIALLHVGKPVRPHLSLKYDLSPILDETMYVDFSSSTSSVPTHHYILGWSFKTNGKAQELTQLPNLPHPGRKEESRFLTIEFREDWR
;
A
#
# COMPACT_ATOMS: atom_id res chain seq x y z
N MET A 1 9.79 4.99 3.41
CA MET A 1 8.77 5.19 4.46
C MET A 1 7.82 4.01 4.42
N GLN A 2 7.12 3.72 5.51
CA GLN A 2 6.04 2.74 5.53
C GLN A 2 4.74 3.45 5.91
N VAL A 3 3.65 3.10 5.22
CA VAL A 3 2.33 3.70 5.41
C VAL A 3 1.33 2.59 5.65
N TRP A 4 0.45 2.79 6.63
CA TRP A 4 -0.70 1.94 6.91
C TRP A 4 -1.96 2.76 6.72
N VAL A 5 -2.91 2.18 6.00
CA VAL A 5 -4.26 2.73 5.83
C VAL A 5 -5.23 1.67 6.33
N ASP A 6 -5.92 1.95 7.44
CA ASP A 6 -6.91 1.05 8.01
C ASP A 6 -8.28 1.71 7.95
N TYR A 7 -9.28 0.94 7.55
CA TYR A 7 -10.69 1.32 7.65
C TYR A 7 -11.42 0.35 8.55
N ASP A 8 -12.08 0.89 9.58
CA ASP A 8 -13.01 0.15 10.43
C ASP A 8 -14.44 0.47 10.02
N GLY A 9 -15.11 -0.50 9.40
CA GLY A 9 -16.47 -0.38 8.90
C GLY A 9 -17.56 -0.38 9.99
N SER A 10 -17.24 -0.78 11.22
CA SER A 10 -18.19 -0.75 12.35
C SER A 10 -18.29 0.66 12.95
N ILE A 11 -17.16 1.36 13.07
CA ILE A 11 -17.12 2.74 13.58
C ILE A 11 -16.97 3.81 12.50
N LYS A 12 -16.94 3.39 11.22
CA LYS A 12 -16.82 4.26 10.03
C LYS A 12 -15.61 5.18 10.12
N GLN A 13 -14.44 4.60 10.41
CA GLN A 13 -13.23 5.38 10.66
C GLN A 13 -12.07 4.93 9.78
N ILE A 14 -11.45 5.90 9.12
CA ILE A 14 -10.23 5.75 8.34
C ILE A 14 -9.07 6.29 9.19
N ASN A 15 -8.02 5.49 9.35
CA ASN A 15 -6.79 5.88 10.01
C ASN A 15 -5.61 5.75 9.04
N VAL A 16 -4.78 6.78 8.97
CA VAL A 16 -3.53 6.77 8.22
C VAL A 16 -2.37 6.95 9.19
N THR A 17 -1.45 6.00 9.15
CA THR A 17 -0.23 6.01 9.96
C THR A 17 0.97 5.95 9.05
N ILE A 18 2.00 6.76 9.33
CA ILE A 18 3.26 6.74 8.58
C ILE A 18 4.43 6.55 9.54
N ALA A 19 5.47 5.87 9.10
CA ALA A 19 6.73 5.76 9.84
C ALA A 19 7.92 5.65 8.88
N LEU A 20 9.12 5.82 9.44
CA LEU A 20 10.33 5.43 8.74
C LEU A 20 10.37 3.91 8.54
N LEU A 21 11.13 3.45 7.53
CA LEU A 21 11.31 2.01 7.31
C LEU A 21 11.97 1.38 8.55
N HIS A 22 11.54 0.15 8.88
CA HIS A 22 11.98 -0.61 10.05
C HIS A 22 11.58 -0.03 11.41
N VAL A 23 10.76 1.03 11.44
CA VAL A 23 10.12 1.52 12.66
C VAL A 23 8.73 0.91 12.72
N GLY A 24 8.41 0.26 13.85
CA GLY A 24 7.09 -0.33 14.08
C GLY A 24 5.97 0.71 14.00
N LYS A 25 4.76 0.28 13.62
CA LYS A 25 3.60 1.16 13.48
C LYS A 25 3.32 1.92 14.79
N PRO A 26 3.34 3.26 14.79
CA PRO A 26 2.94 4.06 15.94
C PRO A 26 1.54 3.74 16.42
N VAL A 27 1.34 3.75 17.75
CA VAL A 27 0.04 3.45 18.38
C VAL A 27 -1.00 4.50 18.02
N ARG A 28 -0.59 5.78 17.94
CA ARG A 28 -1.48 6.86 17.52
C ARG A 28 -1.34 7.08 16.01
N PRO A 29 -2.43 7.04 15.23
CA PRO A 29 -2.38 7.38 13.82
C PRO A 29 -2.03 8.85 13.62
N HIS A 30 -1.48 9.17 12.45
CA HIS A 30 -1.12 10.56 12.11
C HIS A 30 -2.34 11.34 11.64
N LEU A 31 -3.22 10.66 10.88
CA LEU A 31 -4.48 11.21 10.41
C LEU A 31 -5.62 10.24 10.76
N SER A 32 -6.74 10.79 11.19
CA SER A 32 -7.96 10.04 11.46
C SER A 32 -9.16 10.80 10.89
N LEU A 33 -10.02 10.09 10.17
CA LEU A 33 -11.23 10.64 9.58
C LEU A 33 -12.41 9.71 9.85
N LYS A 34 -13.49 10.25 10.41
CA LYS A 34 -14.78 9.54 10.50
C LYS A 34 -15.58 9.78 9.23
N TYR A 35 -15.75 8.74 8.43
CA TYR A 35 -16.46 8.81 7.17
C TYR A 35 -16.99 7.43 6.79
N ASP A 36 -18.26 7.36 6.40
CA ASP A 36 -18.87 6.11 5.95
C ASP A 36 -18.54 5.86 4.48
N LEU A 37 -17.75 4.83 4.21
CA LEU A 37 -17.42 4.40 2.85
C LEU A 37 -18.49 3.50 2.21
N SER A 38 -19.46 2.98 2.98
CA SER A 38 -20.52 2.12 2.45
C SER A 38 -21.29 2.67 1.24
N PRO A 39 -21.63 3.98 1.13
CA PRO A 39 -22.29 4.51 -0.07
C PRO A 39 -21.36 4.67 -1.28
N ILE A 40 -20.04 4.53 -1.10
CA ILE A 40 -19.04 4.66 -2.18
C ILE A 40 -18.59 3.29 -2.65
N LEU A 41 -18.45 2.33 -1.73
CA LEU A 41 -17.90 1.00 -2.02
C LEU A 41 -18.94 0.10 -2.71
N ASP A 42 -18.55 -0.45 -3.86
CA ASP A 42 -19.29 -1.48 -4.60
C ASP A 42 -18.83 -2.89 -4.16
N GLU A 43 -19.55 -3.92 -4.62
CA GLU A 43 -19.21 -5.33 -4.31
C GLU A 43 -17.79 -5.69 -4.75
N THR A 44 -17.33 -5.15 -5.88
CA THR A 44 -15.99 -5.37 -6.42
C THR A 44 -15.35 -4.04 -6.76
N MET A 45 -14.14 -3.83 -6.26
CA MET A 45 -13.35 -2.63 -6.48
C MET A 45 -11.87 -2.97 -6.64
N TYR A 46 -11.12 -2.05 -7.24
CA TYR A 46 -9.69 -2.18 -7.46
C TYR A 46 -8.92 -1.28 -6.50
N VAL A 47 -7.77 -1.75 -6.04
CA VAL A 47 -6.84 -0.99 -5.19
C VAL A 47 -5.49 -0.99 -5.90
N ASP A 48 -4.96 0.21 -6.13
CA ASP A 48 -3.66 0.41 -6.77
C ASP A 48 -3.03 1.72 -6.27
N PHE A 49 -1.82 1.98 -6.72
CA PHE A 49 -1.05 3.17 -6.41
C PHE A 49 -0.96 4.08 -7.63
N SER A 50 -0.97 5.39 -7.37
CA SER A 50 -0.73 6.40 -8.39
C SER A 50 0.33 7.38 -7.92
N SER A 51 1.18 7.84 -8.83
CA SER A 51 2.20 8.84 -8.57
C SER A 51 2.40 9.72 -9.79
N SER A 52 2.89 10.94 -9.57
CA SER A 52 3.18 11.89 -10.65
C SER A 52 4.51 12.58 -10.40
N THR A 53 5.25 12.81 -11.47
CA THR A 53 6.44 13.64 -11.45
C THR A 53 6.07 15.04 -11.89
N SER A 54 6.51 16.06 -11.15
CA SER A 54 6.32 17.47 -11.56
C SER A 54 7.58 18.00 -12.25
N SER A 55 7.83 19.32 -12.18
CA SER A 55 8.98 19.99 -12.79
C SER A 55 10.34 19.49 -12.32
N VAL A 56 10.41 18.82 -11.15
CA VAL A 56 11.62 18.22 -10.61
C VAL A 56 11.59 16.70 -10.83
N PRO A 57 12.64 16.12 -11.46
CA PRO A 57 12.76 14.68 -11.61
C PRO A 57 12.69 13.97 -10.26
N THR A 58 11.67 13.15 -10.09
CA THR A 58 11.36 12.44 -8.85
C THR A 58 11.10 10.97 -9.18
N HIS A 59 11.57 10.08 -8.30
CA HIS A 59 11.36 8.64 -8.45
C HIS A 59 10.47 8.15 -7.32
N HIS A 60 9.41 7.43 -7.67
CA HIS A 60 8.43 6.89 -6.73
C HIS A 60 8.50 5.36 -6.78
N TYR A 61 9.07 4.75 -5.74
CA TYR A 61 9.23 3.30 -5.65
C TYR A 61 8.35 2.71 -4.57
N ILE A 62 7.68 1.61 -4.89
CA ILE A 62 6.96 0.77 -3.95
C ILE A 62 7.81 -0.47 -3.72
N LEU A 63 8.46 -0.55 -2.56
CA LEU A 63 9.33 -1.68 -2.24
C LEU A 63 8.55 -2.95 -1.88
N GLY A 64 7.31 -2.78 -1.42
CA GLY A 64 6.41 -3.87 -1.08
C GLY A 64 5.08 -3.32 -0.60
N TRP A 65 4.04 -4.11 -0.77
CA TRP A 65 2.70 -3.79 -0.29
C TRP A 65 1.96 -5.08 0.05
N SER A 66 0.99 -4.98 0.95
CA SER A 66 0.06 -6.04 1.27
C SER A 66 -1.31 -5.43 1.51
N PHE A 67 -2.35 -6.16 1.12
CA PHE A 67 -3.72 -5.72 1.25
C PHE A 67 -4.59 -6.88 1.70
N LYS A 68 -5.56 -6.58 2.57
CA LYS A 68 -6.54 -7.56 3.02
C LYS A 68 -7.82 -6.83 3.45
N THR A 69 -8.96 -7.33 2.99
CA THR A 69 -10.28 -6.97 3.51
C THR A 69 -10.66 -7.91 4.66
N ASN A 70 -11.46 -7.42 5.61
CA ASN A 70 -11.99 -8.22 6.73
C ASN A 70 -10.91 -8.96 7.54
N GLY A 71 -9.78 -8.31 7.77
CA GLY A 71 -8.69 -8.88 8.55
C GLY A 71 -7.45 -8.01 8.52
N LYS A 72 -6.35 -8.55 9.07
CA LYS A 72 -5.05 -7.85 9.08
C LYS A 72 -4.22 -8.26 7.86
N ALA A 73 -3.74 -7.28 7.11
CA ALA A 73 -2.80 -7.51 6.02
C ALA A 73 -1.47 -8.10 6.55
N GLN A 74 -0.75 -8.83 5.69
CA GLN A 74 0.52 -9.44 6.06
C GLN A 74 1.59 -8.38 6.34
N GLU A 75 2.35 -8.55 7.42
CA GLU A 75 3.47 -7.66 7.73
C GLU A 75 4.61 -7.82 6.70
N LEU A 76 5.14 -6.70 6.23
CA LEU A 76 6.25 -6.65 5.28
C LEU A 76 7.57 -6.76 6.04
N THR A 77 8.08 -7.98 6.21
CA THR A 77 9.31 -8.25 6.99
C THR A 77 10.59 -8.23 6.15
N GLN A 78 10.49 -8.52 4.85
CA GLN A 78 11.61 -8.53 3.92
C GLN A 78 11.27 -7.62 2.74
N LEU A 79 12.05 -6.54 2.59
CA LEU A 79 11.90 -5.60 1.50
C LEU A 79 13.17 -5.61 0.63
N PRO A 80 13.03 -5.46 -0.70
CA PRO A 80 14.18 -5.29 -1.57
C PRO A 80 14.90 -3.98 -1.27
N ASN A 81 16.19 -3.92 -1.63
CA ASN A 81 16.94 -2.68 -1.59
C ASN A 81 16.40 -1.68 -2.62
N LEU A 82 16.56 -0.39 -2.32
CA LEU A 82 16.18 0.67 -3.25
C LEU A 82 16.97 0.57 -4.57
N PRO A 83 16.31 0.72 -5.72
CA PRO A 83 17.00 0.83 -7.00
C PRO A 83 17.97 2.02 -6.97
N HIS A 84 19.18 1.82 -7.49
CA HIS A 84 20.19 2.89 -7.57
C HIS A 84 20.04 3.63 -8.90
N PRO A 85 19.73 4.94 -8.89
CA PRO A 85 19.62 5.72 -10.13
C PRO A 85 20.99 5.75 -10.84
N GLY A 86 21.13 5.01 -11.94
CA GLY A 86 22.37 4.92 -12.72
C GLY A 86 22.96 3.52 -12.88
N ARG A 87 22.49 2.51 -12.14
CA ARG A 87 22.74 1.11 -12.50
C ARG A 87 21.70 0.68 -13.53
N LYS A 88 22.18 0.12 -14.65
CA LYS A 88 21.32 -0.49 -15.68
C LYS A 88 20.72 -1.77 -15.10
N GLU A 89 19.63 -1.65 -14.35
CA GLU A 89 18.84 -2.80 -13.94
C GLU A 89 17.91 -3.16 -15.09
N GLU A 90 18.04 -4.40 -15.58
CA GLU A 90 17.07 -4.95 -16.51
C GLU A 90 15.70 -4.94 -15.83
N SER A 91 14.71 -4.35 -16.50
CA SER A 91 13.33 -4.31 -16.06
C SER A 91 12.86 -5.75 -15.80
N ARG A 92 12.77 -6.16 -14.54
CA ARG A 92 12.14 -7.44 -14.20
C ARG A 92 10.64 -7.22 -14.23
N PHE A 93 10.05 -7.50 -15.39
CA PHE A 93 8.62 -7.73 -15.45
C PHE A 93 8.32 -8.98 -14.61
N LEU A 94 7.70 -8.78 -13.46
CA LEU A 94 7.12 -9.87 -12.69
C LEU A 94 5.77 -10.18 -13.33
N THR A 95 5.73 -11.22 -14.15
CA THR A 95 4.47 -11.84 -14.56
C THR A 95 3.86 -12.48 -13.32
N ILE A 96 2.89 -11.81 -12.72
CA ILE A 96 2.05 -12.40 -11.69
C ILE A 96 1.03 -13.26 -12.44
N GLU A 97 1.30 -14.56 -12.56
CA GLU A 97 0.28 -15.48 -13.05
C GLU A 97 -0.76 -15.70 -11.95
N PHE A 98 -1.98 -15.26 -12.23
CA PHE A 98 -3.14 -15.69 -11.46
C PHE A 98 -3.44 -17.13 -11.85
N ARG A 99 -3.10 -18.06 -10.96
CA ARG A 99 -3.54 -19.44 -11.09
C ARG A 99 -5.02 -19.49 -10.74
N GLU A 100 -5.87 -19.46 -11.76
CA GLU A 100 -7.30 -19.75 -11.62
C GLU A 100 -7.48 -21.25 -11.39
N ASP A 101 -7.28 -21.69 -10.14
CA ASP A 101 -7.74 -23.02 -9.71
C ASP A 101 -9.20 -22.88 -9.24
N TRP A 102 -10.11 -22.60 -10.18
CA TRP A 102 -11.54 -22.87 -10.03
C TRP A 102 -11.93 -23.99 -11.00
N ARG A 103 -12.65 -24.99 -10.47
CA ARG A 103 -13.14 -26.16 -11.21
C ARG A 103 -14.00 -25.79 -12.41
#